data_AF-A0A2N6PG10-F1
#
_entry.id   AF-A0A2N6PG10-F1
#
_cell.length_a   1.000
_cell.length_b   1.000
_cell.length_c   1.000
_cell.angle_alpha   90.00
_cell.angle_beta   90.00
_cell.angle_gamma   90.00
#
_symmetry.space_group_name_H-M   'P 1'
#
loop_
_entity.id
_entity.type
_entity.pdbx_description
1 polymer ?
#
loop_
_entity_poly.entity_id
_entity_poly.type
_entity_poly.pdbx_seq_one_letter_code
_entity_poly.pdbx_strand_id
1 'polypeptide(L)'
;MSPLPLGVLILSVVTVAGLSIAFWSEVGWFMLACTIVVIVLAVPLFAARLRIDETGVTTASVLGFPRAIIPREDITGVEVTRVDPLGDYLGWGWRSNKTAKGFVLRDGPALIIHRTAGKAIVFTTPEAEDAAERIGTLVPR
;
A
#
# COMPACT_ATOMS: atom_id res chain seq x y z
N MET A 1 7.56 10.11 -8.59
CA MET A 1 8.30 8.92 -8.11
C MET A 1 9.18 9.36 -6.94
N SER A 2 8.76 9.17 -5.69
CA SER A 2 9.67 9.34 -4.54
C SER A 2 10.26 7.96 -4.20
N PRO A 3 11.54 7.69 -4.54
CA PRO A 3 12.17 6.36 -4.46
C PRO A 3 12.53 5.92 -3.02
N LEU A 4 12.05 6.63 -2.00
CA LEU A 4 12.49 6.50 -0.62
C LEU A 4 12.29 5.11 0.00
N PRO A 5 11.14 4.42 -0.14
CA PRO A 5 10.95 3.11 0.51
C PRO A 5 11.75 2.00 -0.17
N LEU A 6 11.87 2.05 -1.51
CA LEU A 6 12.71 1.11 -2.26
C LEU A 6 14.19 1.37 -1.97
N GLY A 7 14.58 2.63 -1.85
CA GLY A 7 15.94 3.04 -1.47
C GLY A 7 16.33 2.57 -0.08
N VAL A 8 15.45 2.70 0.92
CA VAL A 8 15.68 2.20 2.28
C VAL A 8 15.75 0.67 2.31
N LEU A 9 14.91 -0.01 1.53
CA LEU A 9 14.95 -1.46 1.42
C LEU A 9 16.27 -1.92 0.78
N ILE A 10 16.66 -1.33 -0.36
CA ILE A 10 17.92 -1.63 -1.05
C ILE A 10 19.12 -1.33 -0.13
N LEU A 11 19.11 -0.18 0.56
CA LEU A 11 20.20 0.21 1.46
C LEU A 11 20.32 -0.77 2.64
N SER A 12 19.20 -1.22 3.20
CA SER A 12 19.22 -2.22 4.27
C SER A 12 19.70 -3.58 3.76
N VAL A 13 19.31 -4.03 2.55
CA VAL A 13 19.87 -5.24 1.91
C VAL A 13 21.39 -5.14 1.78
N VAL A 14 21.88 -4.03 1.21
CA VAL A 14 23.31 -3.81 0.95
C VAL A 14 24.09 -3.78 2.26
N THR A 15 23.54 -3.15 3.29
CA THR A 15 24.18 -3.07 4.62
C THR A 15 24.30 -4.45 5.26
N VAL A 16 23.22 -5.24 5.27
CA VAL A 16 23.27 -6.62 5.80
C VAL A 16 24.21 -7.49 4.98
N ALA A 17 24.13 -7.44 3.64
CA ALA A 17 25.02 -8.22 2.79
C ALA A 17 26.50 -7.86 3.02
N GLY A 18 26.81 -6.57 3.15
CA GLY A 18 28.16 -6.09 3.48
C GLY A 18 28.64 -6.57 4.85
N LEU A 19 27.77 -6.54 5.87
CA LEU A 19 28.07 -7.07 7.20
C LEU A 19 28.26 -8.60 7.17
N SER A 20 27.40 -9.35 6.47
CA SER A 20 27.54 -10.81 6.33
C SER A 20 28.83 -11.22 5.62
N ILE A 21 29.29 -10.44 4.64
CA ILE A 21 30.57 -10.68 3.94
C ILE A 21 31.76 -10.29 4.84
N ALA A 22 31.66 -9.17 5.57
CA ALA A 22 32.70 -8.69 6.47
C ALA A 22 32.89 -9.61 7.71
N PHE A 23 31.80 -10.18 8.23
CA PHE A 23 31.82 -11.16 9.31
C PHE A 23 31.82 -12.58 8.73
N TRP A 24 32.95 -12.97 8.14
CA TRP A 24 33.22 -14.28 7.52
C TRP A 24 33.20 -15.41 8.57
N SER A 25 32.01 -15.70 9.09
CA SER A 25 31.70 -16.70 10.10
C SER A 25 30.50 -17.53 9.61
N GLU A 26 30.34 -18.77 10.07
CA GLU A 26 29.20 -19.61 9.72
C GLU A 26 27.84 -18.93 10.02
N VAL A 27 27.83 -17.95 10.92
CA VAL A 27 26.67 -17.14 11.29
C VAL A 27 26.28 -16.11 10.22
N GLY A 28 27.24 -15.64 9.41
CA GLY A 28 27.02 -14.60 8.40
C GLY A 28 26.07 -15.02 7.27
N TRP A 29 26.16 -16.29 6.84
CA TRP A 29 25.28 -16.88 5.84
C TRP A 29 23.85 -17.07 6.35
N PHE A 30 23.68 -17.43 7.62
CA PHE A 30 22.36 -17.54 8.25
C PHE A 30 21.65 -16.19 8.35
N MET A 31 22.38 -15.13 8.75
CA MET A 31 21.85 -13.76 8.76
C MET A 31 21.45 -13.28 7.36
N LEU A 32 22.29 -13.55 6.35
CA LEU A 32 21.97 -13.20 4.96
C LEU A 32 20.69 -13.90 4.49
N ALA A 33 20.55 -15.20 4.76
CA ALA A 33 19.36 -15.97 4.41
C ALA A 33 18.11 -15.43 5.12
N CYS A 34 18.17 -15.14 6.43
CA CYS A 34 17.07 -14.52 7.16
C CYS A 34 16.68 -13.16 6.58
N THR A 35 17.65 -12.31 6.23
CA THR A 35 17.36 -11.00 5.63
C THR A 35 16.70 -11.13 4.26
N ILE A 36 17.18 -12.04 3.40
CA ILE A 36 16.54 -12.33 2.11
C ILE A 36 15.09 -12.79 2.33
N VAL A 37 14.84 -13.70 3.28
CA VAL A 37 13.49 -14.16 3.61
C VAL A 37 12.60 -13.00 4.07
N VAL A 38 13.08 -12.14 4.97
CA VAL A 38 12.33 -10.97 5.44
C VAL A 38 12.01 -10.02 4.27
N ILE A 39 12.95 -9.79 3.35
CA ILE A 39 12.72 -8.96 2.16
C ILE A 39 11.66 -9.58 1.26
N VAL A 40 11.79 -10.88 0.94
CA VAL A 40 10.83 -11.60 0.09
C VAL A 40 9.43 -11.56 0.70
N LEU A 41 9.32 -11.61 2.03
CA LEU A 41 8.04 -11.50 2.74
C LEU A 41 7.53 -10.05 2.82
N ALA A 42 8.42 -9.06 2.93
CA ALA A 42 8.06 -7.66 3.09
C ALA A 42 7.64 -6.98 1.77
N VAL A 43 8.35 -7.24 0.66
CA VAL A 43 8.07 -6.66 -0.67
C VAL A 43 6.59 -6.76 -1.09
N PRO A 44 5.93 -7.93 -1.01
CA PRO A 44 4.56 -8.06 -1.47
C PRO A 44 3.54 -7.35 -0.54
N LEU A 45 3.91 -7.01 0.70
CA LEU A 45 3.06 -6.19 1.57
C LEU A 45 2.94 -4.74 1.09
N PHE A 46 3.86 -4.30 0.22
CA PHE A 46 3.86 -2.94 -0.35
C PHE A 46 3.18 -2.83 -1.71
N ALA A 47 2.67 -3.93 -2.26
CA ALA A 47 1.97 -3.93 -3.53
C ALA A 47 0.48 -4.20 -3.26
N ALA A 48 -0.34 -3.15 -3.20
CA ALA A 48 -1.80 -3.29 -3.19
C ALA A 48 -2.32 -3.25 -4.63
N ARG A 49 -2.99 -4.31 -5.07
CA ARG A 49 -3.73 -4.30 -6.34
C ARG A 49 -5.15 -3.81 -6.08
N LEU A 50 -5.51 -2.71 -6.74
CA LEU A 50 -6.89 -2.24 -6.86
C LEU A 50 -7.56 -3.06 -7.97
N ARG A 51 -8.58 -3.85 -7.62
CA ARG A 51 -9.43 -4.52 -8.59
C ARG A 51 -10.82 -3.91 -8.54
N ILE A 52 -11.18 -3.24 -9.63
CA ILE A 52 -12.52 -2.70 -9.84
C ILE A 52 -13.30 -3.76 -10.64
N ASP A 53 -14.41 -4.22 -10.10
CA ASP A 53 -15.31 -5.20 -10.72
C ASP A 53 -16.75 -4.64 -10.72
N GLU A 54 -17.66 -5.25 -11.50
CA GLU A 54 -19.06 -4.79 -11.60
C GLU A 54 -19.80 -4.88 -10.25
N THR A 55 -19.33 -5.75 -9.35
CA THR A 55 -19.88 -5.97 -8.01
C THR A 55 -19.36 -4.98 -6.96
N GLY A 56 -18.28 -4.24 -7.27
CA GLY A 56 -17.68 -3.28 -6.34
C GLY A 56 -16.15 -3.20 -6.45
N VAL A 57 -15.53 -2.62 -5.42
CA VAL A 57 -14.07 -2.42 -5.36
C VAL A 57 -13.46 -3.41 -4.40
N THR A 58 -12.60 -4.30 -4.91
CA THR A 58 -11.78 -5.20 -4.09
C THR A 58 -10.34 -4.76 -4.14
N THR A 59 -9.76 -4.50 -2.97
CA THR A 59 -8.34 -4.18 -2.85
C THR A 59 -7.67 -5.29 -2.09
N ALA A 60 -6.68 -5.93 -2.73
CA ALA A 60 -5.89 -6.96 -2.09
C ALA A 60 -4.41 -6.61 -2.24
N SER A 61 -3.67 -6.69 -1.14
CA SER A 61 -2.22 -6.81 -1.21
C SER A 61 -1.82 -8.01 -2.09
N VAL A 62 -0.66 -7.98 -2.74
CA VAL A 62 -0.15 -9.09 -3.57
C VAL A 62 -0.07 -10.39 -2.76
N LEU A 63 0.14 -10.29 -1.44
CA LEU A 63 0.15 -11.43 -0.52
C LEU A 63 -1.22 -11.80 0.07
N GLY A 64 -2.33 -11.23 -0.45
CA GLY A 64 -3.70 -11.53 0.01
C GLY A 64 -4.14 -10.79 1.28
N PHE A 65 -3.22 -10.15 2.00
CA PHE A 65 -3.52 -9.35 3.20
C PHE A 65 -2.64 -8.09 3.25
N PRO A 66 -3.18 -6.90 3.62
CA PRO A 66 -4.59 -6.58 3.89
C PRO A 66 -5.52 -6.66 2.67
N ARG A 67 -6.78 -7.07 2.92
CA ARG A 67 -7.87 -7.12 1.92
C ARG A 67 -9.02 -6.24 2.38
N ALA A 68 -9.54 -5.40 1.48
CA ALA A 68 -10.79 -4.66 1.68
C ALA A 68 -11.71 -4.93 0.50
N ILE A 69 -12.97 -5.22 0.79
CA ILE A 69 -14.03 -5.40 -0.20
C ILE A 69 -15.04 -4.30 0.11
N ILE A 70 -15.34 -3.47 -0.88
CA ILE A 70 -16.36 -2.44 -0.81
C ILE A 70 -17.42 -2.80 -1.87
N PRO A 71 -18.60 -3.29 -1.45
CA PRO A 71 -19.72 -3.51 -2.36
C PRO A 71 -20.09 -2.23 -3.10
N ARG A 72 -20.53 -2.32 -4.37
CA ARG A 72 -20.96 -1.14 -5.15
C ARG A 72 -22.04 -0.31 -4.46
N GLU A 73 -23.01 -0.97 -3.84
CA GLU A 73 -24.12 -0.36 -3.11
C GLU A 73 -23.70 0.44 -1.88
N ASP A 74 -22.50 0.15 -1.34
CA ASP A 74 -21.92 0.90 -0.25
C ASP A 74 -21.12 2.12 -0.73
N ILE A 75 -20.86 2.28 -2.04
CA ILE A 75 -20.05 3.39 -2.56
C ILE A 75 -20.93 4.63 -2.72
N THR A 76 -20.69 5.65 -1.89
CA THR A 76 -21.44 6.91 -1.95
C THR A 76 -20.73 7.98 -2.77
N GLY A 77 -19.44 7.82 -3.04
CA GLY A 77 -18.67 8.77 -3.82
C GLY A 77 -17.19 8.41 -3.86
N VAL A 78 -16.48 9.04 -4.79
CA VAL A 78 -15.05 8.87 -4.98
C VAL A 78 -14.40 10.23 -5.16
N GLU A 79 -13.28 10.44 -4.49
CA GLU A 79 -12.50 11.68 -4.54
C GLU A 79 -11.04 11.34 -4.83
N VAL A 80 -10.39 12.14 -5.67
CA VAL A 80 -8.94 12.10 -5.83
C VAL A 80 -8.34 13.19 -4.96
N THR A 81 -7.45 12.79 -4.07
CA THR A 81 -6.73 13.71 -3.19
C THR A 81 -5.24 13.46 -3.28
N ARG A 82 -4.46 14.25 -2.55
CA ARG A 82 -3.04 14.00 -2.33
C ARG A 82 -2.81 13.72 -0.85
N VAL A 83 -2.15 12.62 -0.53
CA VAL A 83 -1.87 12.21 0.85
C VAL A 83 -0.39 12.37 1.18
N ASP A 84 -0.12 12.96 2.34
CA ASP A 84 1.19 12.91 2.99
C ASP A 84 1.20 11.79 4.05
N PRO A 85 1.99 10.72 3.86
CA PRO A 85 2.09 9.62 4.82
C PRO A 85 2.48 10.03 6.23
N LEU A 86 3.41 10.99 6.36
CA LEU A 86 3.95 11.39 7.65
C LEU A 86 3.02 12.36 8.37
N GLY A 87 2.45 13.33 7.63
CA GLY A 87 1.51 14.31 8.16
C GLY A 87 0.13 13.74 8.50
N ASP A 88 -0.44 12.92 7.60
CA ASP A 88 -1.86 12.54 7.70
C ASP A 88 -2.09 11.19 8.40
N TYR A 89 -1.07 10.31 8.38
CA TYR A 89 -1.19 8.92 8.84
C TYR A 89 -0.05 8.44 9.75
N LEU A 90 0.91 9.32 10.08
CA LEU A 90 2.07 9.04 10.95
C LEU A 90 2.94 7.86 10.46
N GLY A 91 3.02 7.67 9.14
CA GLY A 91 3.87 6.68 8.50
C GLY A 91 3.16 5.86 7.43
N TRP A 92 3.87 4.87 6.92
CA TRP A 92 3.45 4.05 5.78
C TRP A 92 2.72 2.76 6.20
N GLY A 93 1.96 2.18 5.26
CA GLY A 93 1.28 0.89 5.39
C GLY A 93 -0.24 0.99 5.52
N TRP A 94 -0.86 -0.06 6.08
CA TRP A 94 -2.28 -0.07 6.42
C TRP A 94 -2.51 0.75 7.68
N ARG A 95 -3.09 1.95 7.53
CA ARG A 95 -3.29 2.90 8.63
C ARG A 95 -4.75 3.33 8.71
N SER A 96 -5.17 3.70 9.91
CA SER A 96 -6.48 4.32 10.16
C SER A 96 -6.25 5.67 10.82
N ASN A 97 -6.86 6.72 10.30
CA ASN A 97 -7.04 7.97 11.02
C ASN A 97 -8.50 8.10 11.48
N LYS A 98 -8.93 9.28 11.95
CA LYS A 98 -10.30 9.51 12.44
C LYS A 98 -11.34 9.35 11.32
N THR A 99 -11.01 9.75 10.09
CA THR A 99 -11.93 9.91 8.97
C THR A 99 -11.88 8.75 7.97
N ALA A 100 -10.74 8.10 7.84
CA ALA A 100 -10.47 7.10 6.81
C ALA A 100 -9.52 5.98 7.29
N LYS A 101 -9.59 4.83 6.63
CA LYS A 101 -8.62 3.73 6.70
C LYS A 101 -7.97 3.59 5.33
N GLY A 102 -6.70 3.21 5.22
CA GLY A 102 -6.12 3.17 3.89
C GLY A 102 -4.73 2.58 3.80
N PHE A 103 -4.40 2.18 2.58
CA PHE A 103 -3.04 1.85 2.19
C PHE A 103 -2.32 3.13 1.79
N VAL A 104 -1.48 3.59 2.72
CA VAL A 104 -0.63 4.75 2.52
C VAL A 104 0.77 4.22 2.26
N LEU A 105 1.01 3.86 1.01
CA LEU A 105 2.25 3.21 0.58
C LEU A 105 3.26 4.24 0.06
N ARG A 106 2.79 5.44 -0.29
CA ARG A 106 3.59 6.52 -0.87
C ARG A 106 2.96 7.88 -0.63
N ASP A 107 3.78 8.93 -0.67
CA ASP A 107 3.31 10.29 -0.89
C ASP A 107 2.78 10.41 -2.33
N GLY A 108 1.63 11.08 -2.46
CA GLY A 108 1.16 11.58 -3.73
C GLY A 108 -0.32 11.32 -3.96
N PRO A 109 -0.74 11.21 -5.24
CA PRO A 109 -2.13 10.99 -5.60
C PRO A 109 -2.72 9.78 -4.89
N ALA A 110 -3.89 9.97 -4.30
CA ALA A 110 -4.62 8.98 -3.55
C ALA A 110 -6.10 9.04 -3.92
N LEU A 111 -6.70 7.87 -4.00
CA LEU A 111 -8.11 7.67 -4.24
C LEU A 111 -8.81 7.47 -2.90
N ILE A 112 -9.78 8.32 -2.58
CA ILE A 112 -10.68 8.17 -1.43
C ILE A 112 -12.00 7.61 -1.94
N ILE A 113 -12.42 6.47 -1.38
CA ILE A 113 -13.73 5.88 -1.61
C ILE A 113 -14.59 6.11 -0.37
N HIS A 114 -15.63 6.93 -0.52
CA HIS A 114 -16.63 7.18 0.50
C HIS A 114 -17.63 6.03 0.54
N ARG A 115 -18.05 5.70 1.77
CA ARG A 115 -18.91 4.56 2.03
C ARG A 115 -20.14 4.96 2.81
N THR A 116 -21.27 4.29 2.55
CA THR A 116 -22.53 4.51 3.27
C THR A 116 -22.37 4.25 4.77
N ALA A 117 -21.56 3.25 5.12
CA ALA A 117 -21.25 2.91 6.50
C ALA A 117 -19.74 2.80 6.75
N GLY A 118 -19.29 3.41 7.85
CA GLY A 118 -17.91 3.32 8.33
C GLY A 118 -16.98 4.40 7.78
N LYS A 119 -15.67 4.20 7.99
CA LYS A 119 -14.64 5.15 7.55
C LYS A 119 -14.40 5.04 6.05
N ALA A 120 -14.09 6.14 5.37
CA ALA A 120 -13.69 6.12 3.97
C ALA A 120 -12.44 5.22 3.76
N ILE A 121 -12.23 4.68 2.56
CA ILE A 121 -10.96 3.99 2.24
C ILE A 121 -10.07 4.86 1.36
N VAL A 122 -8.81 5.03 1.76
CA VAL A 122 -7.79 5.72 0.99
C VAL A 122 -6.82 4.75 0.35
N PHE A 123 -6.55 4.93 -0.94
CA PHE A 123 -5.58 4.16 -1.71
C PHE A 123 -4.61 5.08 -2.43
N THR A 124 -3.34 5.03 -2.05
CA THR A 124 -2.29 5.78 -2.74
C THR A 124 -1.90 5.07 -4.05
N THR A 125 -2.27 5.62 -5.21
CA THR A 125 -1.99 5.03 -6.54
C THR A 125 -1.67 6.12 -7.56
N PRO A 126 -0.63 5.98 -8.42
CA PRO A 126 -0.30 7.01 -9.40
C PRO A 126 -1.42 7.23 -10.42
N GLU A 127 -2.25 6.22 -10.65
CA GLU A 127 -3.41 6.20 -11.55
C GLU A 127 -4.71 6.56 -10.80
N ALA A 128 -4.64 7.49 -9.83
CA ALA A 128 -5.79 7.80 -8.98
C ALA A 128 -6.95 8.44 -9.77
N GLU A 129 -6.62 9.27 -10.75
CA GLU A 129 -7.59 9.93 -11.63
C GLU A 129 -8.32 8.90 -12.51
N ASP A 130 -7.58 8.04 -13.22
CA ASP A 130 -8.15 6.97 -14.04
C ASP A 130 -9.02 6.01 -13.20
N ALA A 131 -8.59 5.69 -11.98
CA ALA A 131 -9.36 4.84 -11.08
C ALA A 131 -10.65 5.52 -10.61
N ALA A 132 -10.62 6.83 -10.33
CA ALA A 132 -11.80 7.60 -9.95
C ALA A 132 -12.81 7.66 -11.08
N GLU A 133 -12.36 7.89 -12.32
CA GLU A 133 -13.23 7.90 -13.50
C GLU A 133 -13.91 6.53 -13.69
N ARG A 134 -13.16 5.44 -13.59
CA ARG A 134 -13.69 4.07 -13.71
C ARG A 134 -14.68 3.69 -12.61
N ILE A 135 -14.56 4.25 -11.40
CA ILE A 135 -15.56 4.01 -10.34
C ILE A 135 -16.75 4.96 -10.50
N GLY A 136 -16.52 6.19 -10.98
CA GLY A 136 -17.58 7.15 -11.26
C GLY A 136 -18.61 6.62 -12.26
N THR A 137 -18.21 5.77 -13.21
CA THR A 137 -19.14 5.08 -14.11
C THR A 137 -19.99 3.99 -13.43
N LEU A 138 -19.56 3.49 -12.27
CA LEU A 138 -20.27 2.48 -11.49
C LEU A 138 -21.22 3.09 -10.45
N VAL A 139 -21.03 4.34 -10.05
CA VAL A 139 -21.90 5.00 -9.06
C VAL A 139 -23.21 5.46 -9.74
N PRO A 140 -24.39 4.98 -9.32
CA PRO A 140 -25.65 5.52 -9.82
C PRO A 140 -25.80 6.98 -9.37
N ARG A 141 -26.17 7.87 -10.31
CA ARG A 141 -26.44 9.29 -10.05
C ARG A 141 -27.66 9.49 -9.16
#